data_AF-A0A4Y2RRR3-F1
#
_entry.id   AF-A0A4Y2RRR3-F1
#
_cell.length_a   1.000
_cell.length_b   1.000
_cell.length_c   1.000
_cell.angle_alpha   90.00
_cell.angle_beta   90.00
_cell.angle_gamma   90.00
#
_symmetry.space_group_name_H-M   'P 1'
#
loop_
_entity.id
_entity.type
_entity.pdbx_description
1 polymer ?
#
loop_
_entity_poly.entity_id
_entity_poly.type
_entity_poly.pdbx_seq_one_letter_code
_entity_poly.pdbx_strand_id
1 'polypeptide(L)'
;MNQVSIEIDINASIPAITKTLKTTNWMKFYDIVKGAIPDNLSIDSTKDFDEYISKITSVILTAINQSSNAKIIIGPHKNLPPNITNKITLRNQMKKRWQITYKPRFKRKSTQLTNKIKADIKQ
;
A
#
# COMPACT_ATOMS: atom_id res chain seq x y z
N MET A 1 -21.23 13.60 -8.50
CA MET A 1 -21.01 12.14 -8.61
C MET A 1 -20.07 11.71 -7.50
N ASN A 2 -20.37 10.61 -6.80
CA ASN A 2 -19.51 10.09 -5.73
C ASN A 2 -18.27 9.43 -6.32
N GLN A 3 -17.09 9.91 -5.92
CA GLN A 3 -15.80 9.40 -6.37
C GLN A 3 -15.51 8.04 -5.75
N VAL A 4 -15.50 6.98 -6.57
CA VAL A 4 -15.12 5.62 -6.14
C VAL A 4 -13.59 5.54 -6.09
N SER A 5 -13.05 5.22 -4.91
CA SER A 5 -11.59 5.05 -4.68
C SER A 5 -11.34 3.67 -4.08
N ILE A 6 -10.34 2.95 -4.59
CA ILE A 6 -9.94 1.62 -4.10
C ILE A 6 -8.56 1.77 -3.45
N GLU A 7 -8.41 1.24 -2.23
CA GLU A 7 -7.15 1.21 -1.49
C GLU A 7 -6.50 -0.18 -1.60
N ILE A 8 -5.23 -0.23 -2.01
CA ILE A 8 -4.47 -1.49 -2.15
C ILE A 8 -3.24 -1.43 -1.24
N ASP A 9 -3.16 -2.30 -0.23
CA ASP A 9 -1.99 -2.43 0.67
C ASP A 9 -0.99 -3.47 0.12
N ILE A 10 0.03 -2.98 -0.59
CA ILE A 10 1.10 -3.79 -1.19
C ILE A 10 2.07 -4.38 -0.14
N ASN A 11 2.02 -3.91 1.11
CA ASN A 11 2.96 -4.27 2.18
C ASN A 11 2.31 -5.12 3.30
N ALA A 12 1.19 -5.80 3.02
CA ALA A 12 0.43 -6.57 4.00
C ALA A 12 1.24 -7.61 4.82
N SER A 13 2.43 -7.99 4.34
CA SER A 13 3.36 -8.93 4.98
C SER A 13 4.39 -8.29 5.92
N ILE A 14 4.69 -6.99 5.81
CA ILE A 14 5.77 -6.32 6.59
C ILE A 14 5.16 -5.34 7.61
N PRO A 15 5.44 -5.49 8.92
CA PRO A 15 5.09 -4.48 9.92
C PRO A 15 6.03 -3.28 9.77
N ALA A 16 5.77 -2.43 8.78
CA ALA A 16 6.54 -1.21 8.52
C ALA A 16 5.99 -0.05 9.36
N ILE A 17 6.90 0.75 9.93
CA ILE A 17 6.63 1.99 10.69
C ILE A 17 5.94 3.04 9.79
N THR A 18 6.17 2.94 8.49
CA THR A 18 5.60 3.75 7.42
C THR A 18 4.96 2.86 6.38
N LYS A 19 3.68 3.10 6.05
CA LYS A 19 3.00 2.44 4.94
C LYS A 19 2.88 3.42 3.78
N THR A 20 3.31 3.02 2.59
CA THR A 20 3.03 3.79 1.37
C THR A 20 1.68 3.35 0.84
N LEU A 21 0.65 4.14 1.10
CA LEU A 21 -0.66 3.91 0.50
C LEU A 21 -0.63 4.52 -0.90
N LYS A 22 -0.88 3.70 -1.91
CA LYS A 22 -1.14 4.18 -3.27
C LYS A 22 -2.64 4.20 -3.46
N THR A 23 -3.17 5.37 -3.83
CA THR A 23 -4.58 5.54 -4.16
C THR A 23 -4.68 6.04 -5.58
N THR A 24 -5.45 5.34 -6.40
CA THR A 24 -5.64 5.67 -7.81
C THR A 24 -7.04 6.23 -8.01
N ASN A 25 -7.15 7.39 -8.65
CA ASN A 25 -8.42 7.94 -9.10
C ASN A 25 -8.81 7.28 -10.43
N TRP A 26 -9.70 6.29 -10.35
CA TRP A 26 -10.14 5.50 -11.50
C TRP A 26 -10.92 6.32 -12.54
N MET A 27 -11.62 7.38 -12.13
CA MET A 27 -12.32 8.25 -13.07
C MET A 27 -11.31 9.06 -13.91
N LYS A 28 -10.32 9.65 -13.25
CA LYS A 28 -9.22 10.37 -13.94
C LYS A 28 -8.42 9.43 -14.85
N PHE A 29 -8.16 8.21 -14.38
CA PHE A 29 -7.52 7.18 -15.21
C PHE A 29 -8.33 6.91 -16.48
N TYR A 30 -9.64 6.68 -16.34
CA TYR A 30 -10.54 6.42 -17.46
C TYR A 30 -10.55 7.58 -18.46
N ASP A 31 -10.66 8.81 -17.99
CA ASP A 31 -10.68 10.00 -18.86
C ASP A 31 -9.39 10.13 -19.68
N ILE A 32 -8.22 9.86 -19.08
CA ILE A 32 -6.92 9.88 -19.78
C ILE A 32 -6.86 8.78 -20.84
N VAL A 33 -7.23 7.55 -20.49
CA VAL A 33 -7.14 6.40 -21.41
C VAL A 33 -8.10 6.55 -22.57
N LYS A 34 -9.35 6.94 -22.30
CA LYS A 34 -10.38 7.14 -23.32
C LYS A 34 -10.00 8.20 -24.35
N GLY A 35 -9.34 9.29 -23.93
CA GLY A 35 -8.94 10.35 -24.84
C GLY A 35 -7.70 10.02 -25.69
N ALA A 36 -6.93 9.00 -25.31
CA ALA A 36 -5.62 8.71 -25.90
C ALA A 36 -5.59 7.49 -26.83
N ILE A 37 -6.57 6.58 -26.70
CA ILE A 37 -6.68 5.41 -27.58
C ILE A 37 -7.63 5.76 -28.74
N PRO A 38 -7.19 5.68 -30.00
CA PRO A 38 -8.05 5.93 -31.14
C PRO A 38 -9.11 4.82 -31.29
N ASP A 39 -10.36 5.19 -31.57
CA ASP A 39 -11.48 4.26 -31.74
C ASP A 39 -11.36 3.37 -32.98
N ASN A 40 -10.55 3.78 -33.97
CA ASN A 40 -10.34 3.05 -35.20
C ASN A 40 -8.86 2.74 -35.41
N LEU A 41 -8.52 1.46 -35.35
CA LEU A 41 -7.19 0.95 -35.62
C LEU A 41 -7.18 0.32 -37.01
N SER A 42 -6.60 1.02 -38.00
CA SER A 42 -6.18 0.38 -39.25
C SER A 42 -4.87 -0.36 -38.96
N ILE A 43 -4.91 -1.69 -39.01
CA ILE A 43 -3.74 -2.55 -38.80
C ILE A 43 -3.48 -3.24 -40.12
N ASP A 44 -2.56 -2.68 -40.89
CA ASP A 44 -2.21 -3.17 -42.23
C ASP A 44 -0.95 -4.04 -42.20
N SER A 45 -0.18 -4.01 -41.10
CA SER A 45 1.01 -4.83 -40.90
C SER A 45 1.26 -5.23 -39.43
N THR A 46 2.13 -6.22 -39.24
CA THR A 46 2.62 -6.64 -37.91
C THR A 46 3.47 -5.56 -37.23
N LYS A 47 4.13 -4.70 -38.00
CA LYS A 47 4.90 -3.57 -37.45
C LYS A 47 3.97 -2.53 -36.82
N ASP A 48 2.82 -2.29 -37.44
CA ASP A 48 1.79 -1.41 -36.88
C ASP A 48 1.26 -1.96 -35.56
N PHE A 49 1.12 -3.29 -35.46
CA PHE A 49 0.67 -3.96 -34.23
C PHE A 49 1.60 -3.71 -33.04
N ASP A 50 2.92 -3.87 -33.22
CA ASP A 50 3.91 -3.62 -32.17
C ASP A 50 3.92 -2.14 -31.74
N GLU A 51 3.79 -1.22 -32.71
CA GLU A 51 3.69 0.21 -32.44
C GLU A 51 2.44 0.55 -31.63
N TYR A 52 1.30 -0.04 -31.96
CA TYR A 52 0.06 0.14 -31.20
C TYR A 52 0.14 -0.43 -29.79
N ILE A 53 0.73 -1.62 -29.59
CA ILE A 53 0.95 -2.18 -28.25
C ILE A 53 1.83 -1.25 -27.42
N SER A 54 2.92 -0.74 -28.00
CA SER A 54 3.82 0.19 -27.33
C SER A 54 3.09 1.47 -26.92
N LYS A 55 2.25 2.01 -27.81
CA LYS A 55 1.44 3.20 -27.56
C LYS A 55 0.42 2.98 -26.45
N ILE A 56 -0.34 1.89 -26.49
CA ILE A 56 -1.32 1.54 -25.43
C ILE A 56 -0.61 1.36 -24.09
N THR A 57 0.54 0.67 -24.07
CA THR A 57 1.33 0.46 -22.86
C THR A 57 1.80 1.80 -22.27
N SER A 58 2.31 2.69 -23.12
CA SER A 58 2.75 4.03 -22.71
C SER A 58 1.60 4.87 -22.15
N VAL A 59 0.42 4.83 -22.80
CA VAL A 59 -0.79 5.52 -22.34
C VAL A 59 -1.23 5.00 -20.97
N ILE A 60 -1.29 3.67 -20.78
CA ILE A 60 -1.69 3.07 -19.50
C ILE A 60 -0.71 3.45 -18.39
N LEU A 61 0.60 3.37 -18.65
CA LEU A 61 1.63 3.75 -17.67
C LEU A 61 1.52 5.23 -17.28
N THR A 62 1.33 6.10 -18.27
CA THR A 62 1.16 7.54 -18.04
C THR A 62 -0.11 7.82 -17.25
N ALA A 63 -1.22 7.18 -17.62
CA ALA A 63 -2.50 7.32 -16.94
C ALA A 63 -2.42 6.85 -15.48
N ILE A 64 -1.79 5.71 -15.20
CA ILE A 64 -1.56 5.23 -13.83
C ILE A 64 -0.75 6.26 -13.04
N ASN A 65 0.36 6.74 -13.59
CA ASN A 65 1.23 7.70 -12.89
C ASN A 65 0.52 9.03 -12.59
N GLN A 66 -0.30 9.52 -13.51
CA GLN A 66 -1.03 10.78 -13.36
C GLN A 66 -2.29 10.68 -12.48
N SER A 67 -2.90 9.50 -12.44
CA SER A 67 -4.12 9.25 -11.65
C SER A 67 -3.84 8.69 -10.26
N SER A 68 -2.61 8.22 -10.01
CA SER A 68 -2.20 7.66 -8.72
C SER A 68 -1.47 8.68 -7.88
N ASN A 69 -1.85 8.77 -6.61
CA ASN A 69 -1.12 9.50 -5.59
C ASN A 69 -0.57 8.51 -4.58
N ALA A 70 0.72 8.62 -4.27
CA ALA A 70 1.35 7.88 -3.19
C ALA A 70 1.38 8.77 -1.95
N LYS A 71 0.70 8.35 -0.89
CA LYS A 71 0.79 9.01 0.41
C LYS A 71 1.53 8.10 1.38
N ILE A 72 2.60 8.63 1.96
CA ILE A 72 3.24 7.98 3.10
C ILE A 72 2.31 8.18 4.29
N ILE A 73 1.60 7.12 4.67
CA ILE A 73 0.82 7.09 5.89
C ILE A 73 1.79 6.73 7.01
N ILE A 74 1.99 7.70 7.87
CA ILE A 74 2.80 7.54 9.05
C ILE A 74 1.90 6.97 10.14
N GLY A 75 2.30 5.83 10.70
CA GLY A 75 1.48 5.14 11.68
C GLY A 75 1.18 6.00 12.91
N PRO A 76 0.14 5.66 13.69
CA PRO A 76 -0.36 6.44 14.84
C PRO A 76 0.66 6.66 15.98
N HIS A 77 1.86 6.08 15.88
CA HIS A 77 2.91 6.11 16.89
C HIS A 77 4.04 7.10 16.58
N LYS A 78 3.90 7.98 15.57
CA LYS A 78 4.97 8.91 15.15
C LYS A 78 5.49 9.81 16.28
N ASN A 79 4.64 10.13 17.26
CA ASN A 79 5.01 10.99 18.39
C ASN A 79 5.66 10.23 19.55
N LEU A 80 5.78 8.90 19.45
CA LEU A 80 6.39 8.10 20.51
C LEU A 80 7.90 7.96 20.29
N PRO A 81 8.71 8.02 21.35
CA PRO A 81 10.14 7.74 21.28
C PRO A 81 10.42 6.42 20.55
N PRO A 82 11.50 6.32 19.74
CA PRO A 82 11.83 5.13 18.96
C PRO A 82 11.84 3.83 19.78
N ASN A 83 12.28 3.89 21.05
CA ASN A 83 12.26 2.76 21.97
C ASN A 83 10.85 2.17 22.17
N ILE A 84 9.85 3.03 22.35
CA ILE A 84 8.46 2.62 22.56
C ILE A 84 7.87 2.08 21.26
N THR A 85 8.12 2.77 20.14
CA THR A 85 7.65 2.36 18.81
C THR A 85 8.21 0.99 18.42
N ASN A 86 9.49 0.71 18.70
CA ASN A 86 10.10 -0.60 18.47
C ASN A 86 9.44 -1.71 19.31
N LYS A 87 9.16 -1.44 20.59
CA LYS A 87 8.44 -2.39 21.46
C LYS A 87 7.02 -2.66 20.97
N ILE A 88 6.31 -1.63 20.48
CA ILE A 88 4.96 -1.77 19.89
C ILE A 88 5.00 -2.68 18.65
N THR A 89 5.94 -2.44 17.74
CA THR A 89 6.12 -3.26 16.54
C THR A 89 6.36 -4.73 16.90
N LEU A 90 7.27 -4.99 17.83
CA LEU A 90 7.58 -6.35 18.29
C LEU A 90 6.37 -7.03 18.96
N ARG A 91 5.63 -6.28 19.79
CA ARG A 91 4.39 -6.78 20.43
C ARG A 91 3.37 -7.21 19.38
N ASN A 92 3.15 -6.38 18.36
CA ASN A 92 2.19 -6.66 17.29
C ASN A 92 2.60 -7.90 16.47
N GLN A 93 3.90 -8.06 16.18
CA GLN A 93 4.43 -9.27 15.55
C GLN A 93 4.18 -10.53 16.40
N MET A 94 4.43 -10.48 17.71
CA MET A 94 4.17 -11.60 18.61
C MET A 94 2.67 -11.94 18.68
N LYS A 95 1.80 -10.93 18.70
CA LYS A 95 0.34 -11.13 18.67
C LYS A 95 -0.12 -11.82 17.38
N LYS A 96 0.36 -11.35 16.22
CA LYS A 96 0.05 -11.97 14.91
C LYS A 96 0.54 -13.42 14.85
N ARG A 97 1.77 -13.70 15.31
CA ARG A 97 2.31 -15.07 15.40
C ARG A 97 1.50 -15.95 16.35
N TRP A 98 1.03 -15.43 17.48
CA TRP A 98 0.16 -16.17 18.39
C TRP A 98 -1.20 -16.49 17.75
N GLN A 99 -1.82 -15.56 17.02
CA GLN A 99 -3.09 -15.81 16.33
C GLN A 99 -2.99 -16.93 15.29
N ILE A 100 -1.84 -17.05 14.62
CA ILE A 100 -1.60 -18.11 13.62
C ILE A 100 -1.24 -19.45 14.29
N THR A 101 -0.33 -19.42 15.27
CA THR A 101 0.30 -20.65 15.78
C THR A 101 -0.31 -21.17 17.08
N TYR A 102 -1.12 -20.36 17.77
CA TYR A 102 -1.63 -20.59 19.13
C TYR A 102 -0.57 -20.90 20.20
N LYS A 103 0.73 -20.80 19.90
CA LYS A 103 1.81 -21.16 20.83
C LYS A 103 1.85 -20.19 22.02
N PRO A 104 1.77 -20.68 23.28
CA PRO A 104 1.71 -19.83 24.48
C PRO A 104 2.91 -18.89 24.65
N ARG A 105 4.09 -19.29 24.17
CA ARG A 105 5.32 -18.47 24.22
C ARG A 105 5.15 -17.10 23.56
N PHE A 106 4.39 -17.02 22.46
CA PHE A 106 4.16 -15.76 21.75
C PHE A 106 3.14 -14.88 22.49
N LYS A 107 2.11 -15.48 23.11
CA LYS A 107 1.18 -14.77 23.99
C LYS A 107 1.91 -14.16 25.19
N ARG A 108 2.74 -14.95 25.88
CA ARG A 108 3.56 -14.48 27.03
C ARG A 108 4.45 -13.31 26.64
N LYS A 109 5.20 -13.42 25.54
CA LYS A 109 6.06 -12.33 25.03
C LYS A 109 5.26 -11.07 24.67
N SER A 110 4.09 -11.23 24.03
CA SER A 110 3.20 -10.09 23.74
C SER A 110 2.76 -9.38 25.02
N THR A 111 2.34 -10.11 26.05
CA THR A 111 1.92 -9.52 27.34
C THR A 111 3.09 -8.82 28.04
N GLN A 112 4.27 -9.43 28.06
CA GLN A 112 5.47 -8.79 28.62
C GLN A 112 5.79 -7.46 27.94
N LEU A 113 5.71 -7.42 26.61
CA LEU A 113 5.93 -6.18 25.84
C LEU A 113 4.86 -5.13 26.13
N THR A 114 3.59 -5.52 26.30
CA THR A 114 2.53 -4.60 26.72
C THR A 114 2.86 -3.94 28.07
N ASN A 115 3.34 -4.70 29.05
CA ASN A 115 3.68 -4.17 30.37
C ASN A 115 4.90 -3.24 30.31
N LYS A 116 5.93 -3.59 29.53
CA LYS A 116 7.09 -2.72 29.30
C LYS A 116 6.69 -1.39 28.67
N ILE A 117 5.87 -1.41 27.62
CA ILE A 117 5.34 -0.19 26.98
C ILE A 117 4.58 0.68 27.99
N LYS A 118 3.72 0.07 28.83
CA LYS A 118 3.00 0.81 29.87
C LYS A 118 3.93 1.44 30.89
N ALA A 119 5.02 0.77 31.25
CA ALA A 119 6.03 1.33 32.16
C ALA A 119 6.78 2.50 31.51
N ASP A 120 7.22 2.35 30.26
CA ASP A 120 7.98 3.39 29.54
C ASP A 120 7.14 4.65 29.27
N ILE A 121 5.81 4.55 29.18
CA ILE A 121 4.91 5.70 28.96
C ILE A 121 4.58 6.44 30.27
N LYS A 122 4.66 5.76 31.41
CA LYS A 122 4.37 6.36 32.74
C LYS A 122 5.55 7.13 33.32
N GLN A 123 6.72 7.02 32.69
CA GLN A 123 7.97 7.64 33.10
C GLN A 123 8.12 8.99 32.40
#